data_AF-A0A800JXP1-F1
#
_entry.id   AF-A0A800JXP1-F1
#
_cell.length_a   1.000
_cell.length_b   1.000
_cell.length_c   1.000
_cell.angle_alpha   90.00
_cell.angle_beta   90.00
_cell.angle_gamma   90.00
#
_symmetry.space_group_name_H-M   'P 1'
#
loop_
_entity.id
_entity.type
_entity.pdbx_description
1 polymer ?
#
loop_
_entity_poly.entity_id
_entity_poly.type
_entity_poly.pdbx_seq_one_letter_code
_entity_poly.pdbx_strand_id
1 'polypeptide(L)'
;MTEDEQGFQAPQTITPEGLADDLTILVWESFTDFISEWEGSSALAELNLVDEDGQPDKRAVEEVLIFLMWAHTRGAQQAFVGRAPPELLKQALDGLHDAVLEDMVDNGTPRAHLAHFEKRVSNRYAQYHTAAAASDVALGEAVVHHLTGSSNPPEPYTKAVTERAVEVTGPLRDYLEDVQLVP
;
A
#
# COMPACT_ATOMS: atom_id res chain seq x y z
N MET A 1 -37.54 -11.22 25.46
CA MET A 1 -37.20 -11.34 24.02
C MET A 1 -35.83 -10.70 23.91
N THR A 2 -34.79 -11.52 23.97
CA THR A 2 -33.40 -11.07 23.82
C THR A 2 -33.15 -10.99 22.33
N GLU A 3 -33.02 -9.78 21.80
CA GLU A 3 -32.46 -9.58 20.46
C GLU A 3 -31.01 -10.06 20.53
N ASP A 4 -30.70 -11.11 19.77
CA ASP A 4 -29.32 -11.51 19.50
C ASP A 4 -28.64 -10.33 18.81
N GLU A 5 -27.84 -9.57 19.56
CA GLU A 5 -26.76 -8.79 18.98
C GLU A 5 -25.77 -9.81 18.39
N GLN A 6 -26.02 -10.27 17.17
CA GLN A 6 -25.02 -10.95 16.37
C GLN A 6 -23.90 -9.92 16.15
N GLY A 7 -22.93 -9.92 17.07
CA GLY A 7 -21.71 -9.14 16.94
C GLY A 7 -21.09 -9.42 15.58
N PHE A 8 -20.48 -8.40 14.98
CA PHE A 8 -19.78 -8.51 13.71
C PHE A 8 -18.91 -9.78 13.68
N GLN A 9 -19.22 -10.71 12.79
CA GLN A 9 -18.41 -11.91 12.56
C GLN A 9 -17.54 -11.65 11.33
N ALA A 10 -16.22 -11.62 11.54
CA ALA A 10 -15.29 -11.56 10.43
C ALA A 10 -15.50 -12.79 9.51
N PRO A 11 -15.36 -12.62 8.18
CA PRO A 11 -15.45 -13.73 7.25
C PRO A 11 -14.44 -14.82 7.61
N GLN A 12 -14.85 -16.08 7.62
CA GLN A 12 -13.94 -17.21 7.88
C GLN A 12 -13.16 -17.62 6.62
N THR A 13 -13.65 -17.21 5.45
CA THR A 13 -13.11 -17.57 4.15
C THR A 13 -13.17 -16.38 3.21
N ILE A 14 -12.23 -16.30 2.27
CA ILE A 14 -12.20 -15.29 1.21
C ILE A 14 -11.72 -15.92 -0.09
N THR A 15 -12.25 -15.46 -1.23
CA THR A 15 -11.76 -15.87 -2.57
C THR A 15 -10.63 -14.96 -3.03
N PRO A 16 -9.82 -15.34 -4.05
CA PRO A 16 -8.81 -14.45 -4.60
C PRO A 16 -9.38 -13.12 -5.09
N GLU A 17 -10.55 -13.15 -5.74
CA GLU A 17 -11.25 -11.95 -6.22
C GLU A 17 -11.71 -11.08 -5.05
N GLY A 18 -12.33 -11.67 -4.03
CA GLY A 18 -12.77 -10.92 -2.85
C GLY A 18 -11.59 -10.28 -2.11
N LEU A 19 -10.45 -10.99 -2.03
CA LEU A 19 -9.24 -10.44 -1.44
C LEU A 19 -8.66 -9.31 -2.30
N ALA A 20 -8.67 -9.44 -3.63
CA ALA A 20 -8.23 -8.38 -4.54
C ALA A 20 -9.08 -7.11 -4.39
N ASP A 21 -10.40 -7.25 -4.31
CA ASP A 21 -11.35 -6.15 -4.12
C ASP A 21 -11.09 -5.43 -2.78
N ASP A 22 -11.01 -6.20 -1.68
CA ASP A 22 -10.74 -5.66 -0.34
C ASP A 22 -9.39 -4.93 -0.28
N LEU A 23 -8.34 -5.53 -0.84
CA LEU A 23 -7.01 -4.89 -0.88
C LEU A 23 -7.01 -3.60 -1.71
N THR A 24 -7.77 -3.56 -2.81
CA THR A 24 -7.87 -2.36 -3.66
C THR A 24 -8.52 -1.21 -2.91
N ILE A 25 -9.61 -1.49 -2.20
CA ILE A 25 -10.28 -0.52 -1.33
C ILE A 25 -9.30 0.03 -0.28
N LEU A 26 -8.59 -0.86 0.43
CA LEU A 26 -7.65 -0.47 1.47
C LEU A 26 -6.48 0.38 0.93
N VAL A 27 -5.98 0.07 -0.28
CA VAL A 27 -4.96 0.89 -0.95
C VAL A 27 -5.48 2.31 -1.19
N TRP A 28 -6.69 2.46 -1.73
CA TRP A 28 -7.26 3.77 -2.03
C TRP A 28 -7.67 4.57 -0.78
N GLU A 29 -8.18 3.90 0.25
CA GLU A 29 -8.45 4.51 1.56
C GLU A 29 -7.15 5.03 2.17
N SER A 30 -6.13 4.17 2.26
CA SER A 30 -4.81 4.56 2.78
C SER A 30 -4.18 5.68 1.98
N PHE A 31 -4.39 5.69 0.66
CA PHE A 31 -3.87 6.73 -0.23
C PHE A 31 -4.56 8.06 0.04
N THR A 32 -5.89 8.08 0.15
CA THR A 32 -6.67 9.28 0.44
C THR A 32 -6.32 9.85 1.82
N ASP A 33 -6.15 8.99 2.82
CA ASP A 33 -5.72 9.39 4.16
C ASP A 33 -4.30 9.97 4.13
N PHE A 34 -3.37 9.32 3.42
CA PHE A 34 -2.00 9.81 3.29
C PHE A 34 -1.94 11.19 2.63
N ILE A 35 -2.67 11.40 1.54
CA ILE A 35 -2.75 12.71 0.86
C ILE A 35 -3.37 13.75 1.79
N SER A 36 -4.45 13.41 2.50
CA SER A 36 -5.10 14.33 3.45
C SER A 36 -4.18 14.75 4.59
N GLU A 37 -3.37 13.83 5.12
CA GLU A 37 -2.37 14.14 6.15
C GLU A 37 -1.22 14.99 5.62
N TRP A 38 -0.81 14.76 4.37
CA TRP A 38 0.21 15.55 3.69
C TRP A 38 -0.29 16.99 3.43
N GLU A 39 -1.54 17.20 3.03
CA GLU A 39 -2.12 18.54 2.89
C GLU A 39 -2.36 19.27 4.24
N GLY A 40 -2.31 18.52 5.35
CA GLY A 40 -2.55 19.02 6.71
C GLY A 40 -1.34 19.64 7.41
N SER A 41 -1.34 19.59 8.74
CA SER A 41 -0.24 20.10 9.61
C SER A 41 0.62 18.97 10.18
N SER A 42 0.70 17.84 9.49
CA SER A 42 1.45 16.67 9.94
C SER A 42 2.96 16.81 9.69
N ALA A 43 3.77 15.93 10.27
CA ALA A 43 5.19 15.84 9.94
C ALA A 43 5.43 15.50 8.45
N LEU A 44 4.45 14.92 7.76
CA LEU A 44 4.51 14.65 6.31
C LEU A 44 4.29 15.92 5.48
N ALA A 45 3.55 16.92 5.98
CA ALA A 45 3.38 18.21 5.30
C ALA A 45 4.71 18.96 5.13
N GLU A 46 5.64 18.77 6.06
CA GLU A 46 6.98 19.36 6.01
C GLU A 46 7.90 18.72 4.95
N LEU A 47 7.48 17.62 4.29
CA LEU A 47 8.22 17.03 3.17
C LEU A 47 8.23 17.94 1.92
N ASN A 48 7.37 18.97 1.88
CA ASN A 48 7.27 19.97 0.80
C ASN A 48 7.30 19.32 -0.60
N LEU A 49 6.55 18.23 -0.77
CA LEU A 49 6.47 17.44 -2.00
C LEU A 49 5.61 18.15 -3.06
N VAL A 50 5.73 19.47 -3.17
CA VAL A 50 5.01 20.27 -4.15
C VAL A 50 5.90 20.57 -5.34
N ASP A 51 5.30 20.70 -6.52
CA ASP A 51 5.97 21.15 -7.73
C ASP A 51 6.25 22.67 -7.71
N GLU A 52 6.84 23.18 -8.79
CA GLU A 52 7.19 24.60 -8.92
C GLU A 52 5.98 25.55 -8.83
N ASP A 53 4.78 25.04 -9.08
CA ASP A 53 3.51 25.78 -9.03
C ASP A 53 2.79 25.62 -7.67
N GLY A 54 3.41 24.91 -6.72
CA GLY A 54 2.85 24.65 -5.39
C GLY A 54 1.74 23.60 -5.38
N GLN A 55 1.59 22.82 -6.45
CA GLN A 55 0.67 21.68 -6.52
C GLN A 55 1.36 20.40 -6.03
N PRO A 56 0.63 19.35 -5.61
CA PRO A 56 1.26 18.08 -5.28
C PRO A 56 2.14 17.57 -6.42
N ASP A 57 3.40 17.26 -6.12
CA ASP A 57 4.36 16.72 -7.09
C ASP A 57 3.84 15.37 -7.60
N LYS A 58 3.59 15.30 -8.91
CA LYS A 58 3.01 14.11 -9.55
C LYS A 58 3.83 12.84 -9.32
N ARG A 59 5.16 12.97 -9.30
CA ARG A 59 6.04 11.84 -9.06
C ARG A 59 5.94 11.40 -7.60
N ALA A 60 5.91 12.33 -6.65
CA ALA A 60 5.73 11.99 -5.25
C ALA A 60 4.40 11.26 -5.01
N VAL A 61 3.31 11.74 -5.62
CA VAL A 61 1.99 11.09 -5.57
C VAL A 61 2.03 9.65 -6.10
N GLU A 62 2.68 9.42 -7.25
CA GLU A 62 2.85 8.07 -7.79
C GLU A 62 3.71 7.18 -6.87
N GLU A 63 4.76 7.72 -6.26
CA GLU A 63 5.61 6.97 -5.33
C GLU A 63 4.87 6.60 -4.02
N VAL A 64 3.95 7.45 -3.54
CA VAL A 64 3.02 7.11 -2.44
C VAL A 64 2.14 5.92 -2.83
N LEU A 65 1.51 5.97 -4.00
CA LEU A 65 0.63 4.88 -4.46
C LEU A 65 1.41 3.56 -4.56
N ILE A 66 2.62 3.58 -5.15
CA ILE A 66 3.47 2.39 -5.27
C ILE A 66 3.82 1.82 -3.88
N PHE A 67 4.16 2.69 -2.92
CA PHE A 67 4.45 2.27 -1.55
C PHE A 67 3.23 1.61 -0.89
N LEU A 68 2.04 2.17 -1.05
CA LEU A 68 0.82 1.61 -0.45
C LEU A 68 0.42 0.29 -1.10
N MET A 69 0.50 0.16 -2.42
CA MET A 69 0.31 -1.13 -3.10
C MET A 69 1.28 -2.19 -2.57
N TRP A 70 2.55 -1.82 -2.37
CA TRP A 70 3.56 -2.72 -1.81
C TRP A 70 3.24 -3.13 -0.37
N ALA A 71 2.82 -2.18 0.47
CA ALA A 71 2.50 -2.41 1.87
C ALA A 71 1.34 -3.43 1.99
N HIS A 72 0.26 -3.22 1.26
CA HIS A 72 -0.90 -4.13 1.26
C HIS A 72 -0.54 -5.51 0.68
N THR A 73 0.27 -5.54 -0.39
CA THR A 73 0.83 -6.79 -0.93
C THR A 73 1.63 -7.54 0.13
N ARG A 74 2.50 -6.84 0.87
CA ARG A 74 3.31 -7.44 1.95
C ARG A 74 2.45 -7.94 3.10
N GLY A 75 1.45 -7.18 3.53
CA GLY A 75 0.53 -7.59 4.60
C GLY A 75 -0.19 -8.89 4.25
N ALA A 76 -0.75 -8.98 3.04
CA ALA A 76 -1.39 -10.19 2.54
C ALA A 76 -0.41 -11.38 2.44
N GLN A 77 0.81 -11.14 1.94
CA GLN A 77 1.86 -12.18 1.91
C GLN A 77 2.23 -12.67 3.30
N GLN A 78 2.38 -11.78 4.28
CA GLN A 78 2.69 -12.14 5.66
C GLN A 78 1.59 -12.98 6.30
N ALA A 79 0.32 -12.77 5.95
CA ALA A 79 -0.81 -13.54 6.45
C ALA A 79 -0.96 -14.92 5.79
N PHE A 80 -0.69 -15.03 4.48
CA PHE A 80 -1.04 -16.23 3.70
C PHE A 80 0.13 -17.12 3.29
N VAL A 81 1.37 -16.62 3.22
CA VAL A 81 2.52 -17.44 2.82
C VAL A 81 2.69 -18.62 3.80
N GLY A 82 2.69 -19.83 3.26
CA GLY A 82 2.76 -21.07 4.05
C GLY A 82 1.41 -21.56 4.61
N ARG A 83 0.34 -20.75 4.48
CA ARG A 83 -1.02 -21.07 4.91
C ARG A 83 -2.01 -21.27 3.77
N ALA A 84 -1.76 -20.67 2.61
CA ALA A 84 -2.58 -20.81 1.41
C ALA A 84 -1.77 -21.36 0.23
N PRO A 85 -2.42 -22.00 -0.76
CA PRO A 85 -1.79 -22.33 -2.03
C PRO A 85 -1.18 -21.07 -2.68
N PRO A 86 0.08 -21.11 -3.14
CA PRO A 86 0.75 -19.94 -3.72
C PRO A 86 -0.01 -19.30 -4.89
N GLU A 87 -0.70 -20.10 -5.68
CA GLU A 87 -1.40 -19.61 -6.88
C GLU A 87 -2.67 -18.82 -6.55
N LEU A 88 -3.36 -19.15 -5.45
CA LEU A 88 -4.51 -18.37 -5.01
C LEU A 88 -4.07 -16.99 -4.51
N LEU A 89 -2.98 -16.95 -3.73
CA LEU A 89 -2.41 -15.69 -3.26
C LEU A 89 -1.90 -14.86 -4.45
N LYS A 90 -1.23 -15.51 -5.41
CA LYS A 90 -0.81 -14.84 -6.64
C LYS A 90 -1.99 -14.24 -7.39
N GLN A 91 -3.06 -15.00 -7.61
CA GLN A 91 -4.26 -14.51 -8.31
C GLN A 91 -4.87 -13.29 -7.60
N ALA A 92 -4.94 -13.30 -6.27
CA ALA A 92 -5.43 -12.17 -5.51
C ALA A 92 -4.54 -10.93 -5.65
N LEU A 93 -3.22 -11.11 -5.58
CA LEU A 93 -2.25 -10.03 -5.73
C LEU A 93 -2.23 -9.47 -7.16
N ASP A 94 -2.30 -10.32 -8.18
CA ASP A 94 -2.41 -9.89 -9.57
C ASP A 94 -3.71 -9.07 -9.75
N GLY A 95 -4.84 -9.54 -9.20
CA GLY A 95 -6.11 -8.84 -9.21
C GLY A 95 -6.07 -7.45 -8.55
N LEU A 96 -5.39 -7.32 -7.41
CA LEU A 96 -5.15 -6.02 -6.76
C LEU A 96 -4.46 -5.03 -7.71
N HIS A 97 -3.40 -5.47 -8.39
CA HIS A 97 -2.66 -4.59 -9.28
C HIS A 97 -3.50 -4.20 -10.50
N ASP A 98 -4.20 -5.17 -11.10
CA ASP A 98 -5.07 -4.92 -12.24
C ASP A 98 -6.17 -3.91 -11.90
N ALA A 99 -6.84 -4.06 -10.75
CA ALA A 99 -7.91 -3.16 -10.30
C ALA A 99 -7.39 -1.74 -10.05
N VAL A 100 -6.27 -1.58 -9.35
CA VAL A 100 -5.66 -0.25 -9.14
C VAL A 100 -5.28 0.42 -10.47
N LEU A 101 -4.70 -0.33 -11.42
CA LEU A 101 -4.33 0.22 -12.73
C LEU A 101 -5.55 0.58 -13.58
N GLU A 102 -6.63 -0.20 -13.49
CA GLU A 102 -7.91 0.09 -14.15
C GLU A 102 -8.52 1.38 -13.58
N ASP A 103 -8.60 1.49 -12.25
CA ASP A 103 -9.09 2.69 -11.56
C ASP A 103 -8.28 3.94 -11.94
N MET A 104 -6.94 3.83 -12.03
CA MET A 104 -6.10 4.93 -12.49
C MET A 104 -6.50 5.42 -13.88
N VAL A 105 -6.79 4.51 -14.81
CA VAL A 105 -7.19 4.85 -16.18
C VAL A 105 -8.57 5.46 -16.22
N ASP A 106 -9.52 4.86 -15.49
CA ASP A 106 -10.90 5.33 -15.42
C ASP A 106 -11.00 6.74 -14.81
N ASN A 107 -10.04 7.08 -13.94
CA ASN A 107 -9.90 8.41 -13.34
C ASN A 107 -8.94 9.34 -14.11
N GLY A 108 -8.63 9.02 -15.37
CA GLY A 108 -7.99 9.95 -16.32
C GLY A 108 -6.49 9.77 -16.52
N THR A 109 -5.85 8.75 -15.95
CA THR A 109 -4.47 8.39 -16.28
C THR A 109 -4.42 7.87 -17.72
N PRO A 110 -3.60 8.44 -18.63
CA PRO A 110 -3.46 7.92 -19.98
C PRO A 110 -2.93 6.48 -19.97
N ARG A 111 -3.57 5.56 -20.71
CA ARG A 111 -3.12 4.15 -20.81
C ARG A 111 -1.65 4.01 -21.23
N ALA A 112 -1.15 4.93 -22.06
CA ALA A 112 0.25 4.97 -22.48
C ALA A 112 1.24 5.18 -21.32
N HIS A 113 0.79 5.73 -20.18
CA HIS A 113 1.62 5.95 -19.01
C HIS A 113 1.72 4.70 -18.11
N LEU A 114 0.79 3.74 -18.22
CA LEU A 114 0.77 2.55 -17.35
C LEU A 114 2.07 1.75 -17.44
N ALA A 115 2.58 1.51 -18.64
CA ALA A 115 3.82 0.75 -18.82
C ALA A 115 5.03 1.38 -18.07
N HIS A 116 5.06 2.71 -17.96
CA HIS A 116 6.09 3.40 -17.18
C HIS A 116 5.85 3.30 -15.67
N PHE A 117 4.59 3.36 -15.24
CA PHE A 117 4.19 3.16 -13.85
C PHE A 117 4.48 1.74 -13.37
N GLU A 118 4.05 0.70 -14.10
CA GLU A 118 4.29 -0.72 -13.78
C GLU A 118 5.79 -1.05 -13.68
N LYS A 119 6.61 -0.48 -14.57
CA LYS A 119 8.06 -0.62 -14.49
C LYS A 119 8.62 -0.01 -13.20
N ARG A 120 8.06 1.10 -12.73
CA ARG A 120 8.43 1.69 -11.44
C ARG A 120 7.97 0.82 -10.29
N VAL A 121 6.73 0.33 -10.30
CA VAL A 121 6.21 -0.63 -9.31
C VAL A 121 7.19 -1.79 -9.13
N SER A 122 7.57 -2.46 -10.23
CA SER A 122 8.50 -3.60 -10.18
C SER A 122 9.85 -3.24 -9.55
N ASN A 123 10.43 -2.11 -9.94
CA ASN A 123 11.71 -1.65 -9.38
C ASN A 123 11.61 -1.31 -7.90
N ARG A 124 10.54 -0.61 -7.49
CA ARG A 124 10.30 -0.22 -6.11
C ARG A 124 10.04 -1.41 -5.21
N TYR A 125 9.26 -2.38 -5.67
CA TYR A 125 8.99 -3.60 -4.92
C TYR A 125 10.28 -4.34 -4.58
N ALA A 126 11.20 -4.49 -5.55
CA ALA A 126 12.49 -5.11 -5.31
C ALA A 126 13.33 -4.33 -4.26
N GLN A 127 13.30 -3.00 -4.32
CA GLN A 127 13.99 -2.13 -3.38
C GLN A 127 13.38 -2.21 -1.98
N TYR A 128 12.06 -2.13 -1.86
CA TYR A 128 11.34 -2.20 -0.59
C TYR A 128 11.42 -3.59 0.05
N HIS A 129 11.33 -4.67 -0.71
CA HIS A 129 11.57 -6.02 -0.18
C HIS A 129 12.98 -6.17 0.38
N THR A 130 14.00 -5.66 -0.34
CA THR A 130 15.39 -5.69 0.12
C THR A 130 15.58 -4.86 1.39
N ALA A 131 15.05 -3.64 1.41
CA ALA A 131 15.15 -2.73 2.55
C ALA A 131 14.44 -3.28 3.80
N ALA A 132 13.20 -3.75 3.62
CA ALA A 132 12.39 -4.32 4.68
C ALA A 132 12.84 -5.72 5.15
N ALA A 133 13.77 -6.37 4.43
CA ALA A 133 14.48 -7.54 4.93
C ALA A 133 15.63 -7.15 5.88
N ALA A 134 16.15 -5.92 5.78
CA ALA A 134 17.16 -5.39 6.68
C ALA A 134 16.56 -4.82 7.95
N SER A 135 15.58 -3.92 7.85
CA SER A 135 14.80 -3.38 8.99
C SER A 135 13.62 -2.51 8.52
N ASP A 136 12.67 -2.23 9.41
CA ASP A 136 11.58 -1.28 9.14
C ASP A 136 12.11 0.14 8.91
N VAL A 137 13.17 0.55 9.62
CA VAL A 137 13.82 1.86 9.42
C VAL A 137 14.41 1.95 8.02
N ALA A 138 15.10 0.90 7.56
CA ALA A 138 15.68 0.88 6.21
C ALA A 138 14.60 0.97 5.11
N LEU A 139 13.43 0.36 5.33
CA LEU A 139 12.28 0.55 4.46
C LEU A 139 11.82 2.01 4.45
N GLY A 140 11.65 2.64 5.63
CA GLY A 140 11.29 4.05 5.73
C GLY A 140 12.25 4.96 4.98
N GLU A 141 13.56 4.74 5.13
CA GLU A 141 14.59 5.49 4.40
C GLU A 141 14.45 5.34 2.88
N ALA A 142 14.22 4.11 2.40
CA ALA A 142 14.04 3.84 0.98
C ALA A 142 12.79 4.52 0.41
N VAL A 143 11.68 4.53 1.16
CA VAL A 143 10.44 5.20 0.74
C VAL A 143 10.64 6.72 0.71
N VAL A 144 11.17 7.33 1.78
CA VAL A 144 11.39 8.80 1.80
C VAL A 144 12.38 9.23 0.73
N HIS A 145 13.41 8.42 0.44
CA HIS A 145 14.32 8.69 -0.66
C HIS A 145 13.59 8.78 -2.01
N HIS A 146 12.61 7.90 -2.26
CA HIS A 146 11.84 7.93 -3.51
C HIS A 146 10.80 9.03 -3.55
N LEU A 147 10.18 9.37 -2.41
CA LEU A 147 9.24 10.48 -2.29
C LEU A 147 9.93 11.83 -2.55
N THR A 148 11.08 12.07 -1.92
CA THR A 148 11.73 13.39 -1.93
C THR A 148 12.84 13.54 -2.98
N GLY A 149 13.35 12.43 -3.50
CA GLY A 149 14.60 12.41 -4.28
C GLY A 149 15.86 12.73 -3.46
N SER A 150 15.75 12.92 -2.14
CA SER A 150 16.87 13.25 -1.27
C SER A 150 17.65 11.98 -0.88
N SER A 151 18.97 12.03 -1.00
CA SER A 151 19.85 10.96 -0.49
C SER A 151 20.01 10.98 1.03
N ASN A 152 19.61 12.05 1.71
CA ASN A 152 19.65 12.20 3.17
C ASN A 152 18.27 12.69 3.66
N PRO A 153 17.29 11.79 3.79
CA PRO A 153 15.99 12.15 4.33
C PRO A 153 16.11 12.52 5.82
N PRO A 154 15.49 13.62 6.27
CA PRO A 154 15.40 13.96 7.69
C PRO A 154 14.80 12.83 8.54
N GLU A 155 15.41 12.57 9.70
CA GLU A 155 14.99 11.51 10.64
C GLU A 155 13.49 11.53 11.00
N PRO A 156 12.84 12.70 11.24
CA PRO A 156 11.40 12.74 11.53
C PRO A 156 10.53 12.15 10.42
N TYR A 157 10.93 12.32 9.16
CA TYR A 157 10.16 11.82 8.01
C TYR A 157 10.35 10.32 7.82
N THR A 158 11.59 9.85 7.94
CA THR A 158 11.89 8.42 7.95
C THR A 158 11.07 7.71 9.02
N LYS A 159 10.99 8.30 10.22
CA LYS A 159 10.18 7.76 11.31
C LYS A 159 8.69 7.73 10.96
N ALA A 160 8.11 8.84 10.51
CA ALA A 160 6.69 8.92 10.17
C ALA A 160 6.29 7.90 9.09
N VAL A 161 7.10 7.76 8.04
CA VAL A 161 6.86 6.78 6.96
C VAL A 161 7.06 5.35 7.44
N THR A 162 8.03 5.10 8.31
CA THR A 162 8.22 3.78 8.94
C THR A 162 7.01 3.39 9.78
N GLU A 163 6.51 4.30 10.63
CA GLU A 163 5.32 4.09 11.45
C GLU A 163 4.12 3.79 10.56
N ARG A 164 3.93 4.54 9.47
CA ARG A 164 2.85 4.28 8.50
C ARG A 164 2.97 2.91 7.82
N ALA A 165 4.18 2.47 7.46
CA ALA A 165 4.37 1.13 6.89
C ALA A 165 3.91 0.03 7.85
N VAL A 166 4.19 0.18 9.15
CA VAL A 166 3.75 -0.75 10.20
C VAL A 166 2.24 -0.67 10.40
N GLU A 167 1.68 0.54 10.44
CA GLU A 167 0.24 0.78 10.61
C GLU A 167 -0.62 0.22 9.46
N VAL A 168 -0.08 0.20 8.24
CA VAL A 168 -0.80 -0.38 7.09
C VAL A 168 -0.68 -1.91 7.06
N THR A 169 0.51 -2.44 7.35
CA THR A 169 0.76 -3.89 7.20
C THR A 169 0.28 -4.73 8.37
N GLY A 170 0.40 -4.24 9.60
CA GLY A 170 0.07 -4.97 10.83
C GLY A 170 -1.41 -5.33 10.94
N PRO A 171 -2.34 -4.35 10.94
CA PRO A 171 -3.77 -4.60 11.06
C PRO A 171 -4.32 -5.50 9.96
N LEU A 172 -3.87 -5.31 8.72
CA LEU A 172 -4.27 -6.18 7.60
C LEU A 172 -3.83 -7.63 7.83
N ARG A 173 -2.57 -7.83 8.22
CA ARG A 173 -2.06 -9.18 8.52
C ARG A 173 -2.87 -9.84 9.63
N ASP A 174 -3.11 -9.11 10.72
CA ASP A 174 -3.80 -9.62 11.91
C ASP A 174 -5.27 -9.95 11.57
N TYR A 175 -5.93 -9.13 10.77
CA TYR A 175 -7.28 -9.41 10.26
C TYR A 175 -7.33 -10.68 9.41
N LEU A 176 -6.36 -10.87 8.51
CA LEU A 176 -6.29 -12.03 7.63
C LEU A 176 -5.78 -13.30 8.33
N GLU A 177 -5.25 -13.19 9.55
CA GLU A 177 -4.69 -14.33 10.29
C GLU A 177 -5.73 -15.39 10.66
N ASP A 178 -7.02 -15.06 10.70
CA ASP A 178 -8.08 -16.06 10.95
C ASP A 178 -8.88 -16.44 9.69
N VAL A 179 -8.55 -15.83 8.54
CA VAL A 179 -9.24 -16.05 7.27
C VAL A 179 -8.55 -17.15 6.47
N GLN A 180 -9.33 -18.02 5.83
CA GLN A 180 -8.83 -19.00 4.86
C GLN A 180 -9.03 -18.51 3.43
N LEU A 181 -7.94 -18.46 2.66
CA LEU A 181 -8.00 -18.18 1.23
C LEU A 181 -8.41 -19.46 0.48
N VAL A 182 -9.59 -19.44 -0.13
CA VAL A 182 -10.22 -20.58 -0.81
C VAL A 182 -10.51 -20.24 -2.28
N PRO A 183 -10.56 -21.22 -3.19
CA PRO A 183 -10.91 -20.98 -4.60
C PRO A 183 -12.34 -20.47 -4.80
#